data_AF-A0A381M5S0-F1
#
_entry.id   AF-A0A381M5S0-F1
#
_cell.length_a   1.000
_cell.length_b   1.000
_cell.length_c   1.000
_cell.angle_alpha   90.00
_cell.angle_beta   90.00
_cell.angle_gamma   90.00
#
_symmetry.space_group_name_H-M   'P 1'
#
loop_
_entity.id
_entity.type
_entity.pdbx_description
1 polymer ?
#
loop_
_entity_poly.entity_id
_entity_poly.type
_entity_poly.pdbx_seq_one_letter_code
_entity_poly.pdbx_strand_id
1 'polypeptide(L)'
;MAESVILLAPQGSCKSLNAEVLCQQLGLQEVIELDDLLFTFRADRLEPFGQLILTCNEQQAQTWSLRWGLRLMRVAEARAQLGAAWRTQP
;
A
#
# COMPACT_ATOMS: atom_id res chain seq x y z
N MET A 1 12.36 11.65 -0.18
CA MET A 1 11.17 10.88 -0.61
C MET A 1 10.54 10.28 0.64
N ALA A 2 9.21 10.23 0.74
CA ALA A 2 8.54 9.61 1.89
C ALA A 2 8.84 8.11 1.96
N GLU A 3 8.83 7.54 3.16
CA GLU A 3 9.02 6.10 3.37
C GLU A 3 7.89 5.30 2.72
N SER A 4 8.23 4.17 2.11
CA SER A 4 7.25 3.26 1.50
C SER A 4 6.28 2.74 2.56
N VAL A 5 5.02 2.52 2.16
CA VAL A 5 3.94 2.10 3.05
C VAL A 5 3.25 0.87 2.48
N ILE A 6 3.02 -0.13 3.32
CA ILE A 6 2.16 -1.26 2.96
C ILE A 6 0.72 -0.91 3.34
N LEU A 7 -0.18 -0.87 2.36
CA LEU A 7 -1.63 -0.75 2.58
C LEU A 7 -2.27 -2.14 2.61
N LEU A 8 -2.72 -2.55 3.81
CA LEU A 8 -3.56 -3.71 4.00
C LEU A 8 -5.04 -3.33 3.92
N ALA A 9 -5.73 -3.87 2.91
CA ALA A 9 -7.15 -3.67 2.73
C ALA A 9 -7.83 -4.91 2.12
N PRO A 10 -9.03 -5.31 2.60
CA PRO A 10 -9.76 -6.44 2.03
C PRO A 10 -10.03 -6.31 0.53
N GLN A 11 -10.24 -7.42 -0.16
CA GLN A 11 -10.76 -7.39 -1.53
C GLN A 11 -12.12 -6.67 -1.57
N GLY A 12 -12.39 -5.95 -2.67
CA GLY A 12 -13.60 -5.13 -2.80
C GLY A 12 -13.62 -3.83 -1.98
N SER A 13 -12.56 -3.52 -1.21
CA SER A 13 -12.48 -2.30 -0.40
C SER A 13 -12.31 -0.99 -1.19
N CYS A 14 -12.17 -1.07 -2.52
CA CYS A 14 -11.80 0.03 -3.42
C CYS A 14 -10.36 0.55 -3.22
N LYS A 15 -9.45 -0.25 -2.63
CA LYS A 15 -8.05 0.14 -2.42
C LYS A 15 -7.35 0.56 -3.73
N SER A 16 -7.47 -0.25 -4.79
CA SER A 16 -6.80 0.01 -6.07
C SER A 16 -7.41 1.22 -6.79
N LEU A 17 -8.73 1.45 -6.64
CA LEU A 17 -9.42 2.64 -7.17
C LEU A 17 -8.89 3.96 -6.57
N ASN A 18 -8.48 3.91 -5.30
CA ASN A 18 -8.00 5.09 -4.55
C ASN A 18 -6.48 5.15 -4.44
N ALA A 19 -5.76 4.16 -4.98
CA ALA A 19 -4.33 3.99 -4.71
C ALA A 19 -3.51 5.18 -5.20
N GLU A 20 -3.78 5.68 -6.40
CA GLU A 20 -3.07 6.85 -6.96
C GLU A 20 -3.27 8.12 -6.12
N VAL A 21 -4.52 8.40 -5.72
CA VAL A 21 -4.84 9.58 -4.90
C VAL A 21 -4.20 9.46 -3.52
N LEU A 22 -4.24 8.27 -2.91
CA LEU A 22 -3.59 8.01 -1.64
C LEU A 22 -2.06 8.10 -1.74
N CYS A 23 -1.47 7.59 -2.83
CA CYS A 23 -0.05 7.65 -3.11
C CYS A 23 0.43 9.11 -3.13
N GLN A 24 -0.27 9.97 -3.88
CA GLN A 24 0.01 11.40 -3.94
C GLN A 24 -0.18 12.08 -2.57
N GLN A 25 -1.26 11.78 -1.86
CA GLN A 25 -1.56 12.34 -0.54
C GLN A 25 -0.46 12.02 0.49
N LEU A 26 0.18 10.85 0.37
CA LEU A 26 1.28 10.42 1.24
C LEU A 26 2.66 10.90 0.74
N GLY A 27 2.74 11.63 -0.37
CA GLY A 27 4.00 12.06 -0.96
C GLY A 27 4.84 10.91 -1.53
N LEU A 28 4.17 9.83 -1.93
CA LEU A 28 4.74 8.66 -2.61
C LEU A 28 4.66 8.87 -4.13
N GLN A 29 5.37 8.02 -4.88
CA GLN A 29 5.58 8.18 -6.33
C GLN A 29 5.08 7.00 -7.15
N GLU A 30 4.98 5.82 -6.56
CA GLU A 30 4.64 4.59 -7.26
C GLU A 30 3.63 3.76 -6.47
N VAL A 31 2.67 3.17 -7.16
CA VAL A 31 1.76 2.17 -6.62
C VAL A 31 2.18 0.80 -7.14
N ILE A 32 2.37 -0.16 -6.26
CA ILE A 32 2.69 -1.55 -6.62
C ILE A 32 1.81 -2.53 -5.84
N GLU A 33 1.52 -3.70 -6.40
CA GLU A 33 0.89 -4.79 -5.66
C GLU A 33 1.98 -5.68 -5.04
N LEU A 34 1.80 -6.05 -3.77
CA LEU A 34 2.74 -6.88 -3.02
C LEU A 34 2.95 -8.23 -3.70
N ASP A 35 1.87 -8.84 -4.18
CA ASP A 35 1.93 -10.15 -4.84
C ASP A 35 2.84 -10.11 -6.10
N ASP A 36 2.83 -9.02 -6.87
CA ASP A 36 3.68 -8.86 -8.06
C ASP A 36 5.17 -8.75 -7.68
N LEU A 37 5.46 -8.02 -6.59
CA LEU A 37 6.82 -7.88 -6.08
C LEU A 37 7.38 -9.21 -5.54
N LEU A 38 6.53 -9.99 -4.85
CA LEU A 38 6.90 -11.31 -4.34
C LEU A 38 7.03 -12.34 -5.46
N PHE A 39 6.15 -12.32 -6.45
CA PHE A 39 6.19 -13.22 -7.60
C PHE A 39 7.47 -13.06 -8.42
N THR A 40 7.97 -11.83 -8.55
CA THR A 40 9.21 -11.54 -9.29
C THR A 40 10.50 -11.85 -8.51
N PHE A 41 10.40 -12.47 -7.33
CA PHE A 41 11.52 -12.73 -6.41
C PHE A 41 12.35 -11.47 -6.07
N ARG A 42 11.73 -10.28 -6.15
CA ARG A 42 12.39 -9.00 -5.86
C ARG A 42 12.20 -8.54 -4.42
N ALA A 43 11.76 -9.44 -3.53
CA ALA A 43 11.53 -9.11 -2.14
C ALA A 43 12.78 -8.56 -1.42
N ASP A 44 13.98 -8.94 -1.85
CA ASP A 44 15.24 -8.41 -1.29
C ASP A 44 15.70 -7.10 -1.96
N ARG A 45 14.97 -6.61 -2.96
CA ARG A 45 15.28 -5.39 -3.75
C ARG A 45 14.17 -4.35 -3.67
N LEU A 46 13.35 -4.39 -2.62
CA LEU A 46 12.32 -3.39 -2.43
C LEU A 46 12.97 -2.01 -2.22
N GLU A 47 12.44 -0.99 -2.90
CA GLU A 47 12.83 0.38 -2.66
C GLU A 47 12.17 0.89 -1.37
N PRO A 48 12.96 1.29 -0.34
CA PRO A 48 12.40 1.64 0.96
C PRO A 48 11.64 2.98 0.96
N PHE A 49 11.69 3.73 -0.14
CA PHE A 49 11.05 5.05 -0.25
C PHE A 49 10.19 5.15 -1.50
N GLY A 50 9.10 5.90 -1.37
CA GLY A 50 8.28 6.35 -2.50
C GLY A 50 7.24 5.36 -3.00
N GLN A 51 7.04 4.20 -2.36
CA GLN A 51 6.11 3.19 -2.85
C GLN A 51 4.90 3.02 -1.93
N LEU A 52 3.70 3.02 -2.51
CA LEU A 52 2.48 2.52 -1.89
C LEU A 52 2.28 1.06 -2.32
N ILE A 53 2.45 0.15 -1.37
CA ILE A 53 2.45 -1.30 -1.62
C ILE A 53 1.11 -1.88 -1.19
N LEU A 54 0.32 -2.33 -2.15
CA LEU A 54 -1.03 -2.81 -1.92
C LEU A 54 -1.05 -4.30 -1.61
N THR A 55 -1.86 -4.72 -0.64
CA THR A 55 -2.17 -6.13 -0.45
C THR A 55 -3.52 -6.32 0.25
N CYS A 56 -4.17 -7.45 -0.01
CA CYS A 56 -5.30 -7.93 0.78
C CYS A 56 -4.94 -9.11 1.70
N ASN A 57 -3.69 -9.57 1.65
CA ASN A 57 -3.22 -10.69 2.45
C ASN A 57 -2.60 -10.19 3.75
N GLU A 58 -3.30 -10.40 4.86
CA GLU A 58 -2.86 -9.93 6.19
C GLU A 58 -1.53 -10.58 6.62
N GLN A 59 -1.35 -11.88 6.37
CA GLN A 59 -0.13 -12.59 6.75
C GLN A 59 1.09 -12.05 6.01
N GLN A 60 0.96 -11.81 4.70
CA GLN A 60 2.04 -11.19 3.92
C GLN A 60 2.33 -9.76 4.41
N ALA A 61 1.29 -8.95 4.62
CA ALA A 61 1.44 -7.56 5.06
C ALA A 61 2.22 -7.47 6.39
N GLN A 62 1.86 -8.32 7.36
CA GLN A 62 2.56 -8.39 8.65
C GLN A 62 4.00 -8.87 8.48
N THR A 63 4.22 -9.98 7.78
CA THR A 63 5.55 -10.56 7.57
C THR A 63 6.51 -9.55 6.93
N TRP A 64 6.05 -8.89 5.87
CA TRP A 64 6.91 -8.03 5.06
C TRP A 64 7.05 -6.63 5.62
N SER A 65 6.05 -6.09 6.32
CA SER A 65 6.23 -4.84 7.09
C SER A 65 7.35 -4.96 8.12
N LEU A 66 7.40 -6.08 8.85
CA LEU A 66 8.47 -6.36 9.80
C LEU A 66 9.83 -6.58 9.11
N ARG A 67 9.86 -7.39 8.05
CA ARG A 67 11.11 -7.72 7.35
C ARG A 67 11.75 -6.51 6.66
N TRP A 68 10.94 -5.61 6.10
CA TRP A 68 11.43 -4.41 5.42
C TRP A 68 11.47 -3.17 6.33
N GLY A 69 10.99 -3.27 7.57
CA GLY A 69 10.88 -2.13 8.48
C GLY A 69 9.92 -1.05 7.99
N LEU A 70 8.93 -1.42 7.17
CA LEU A 70 7.96 -0.48 6.60
C LEU A 70 6.71 -0.35 7.47
N ARG A 71 6.10 0.82 7.39
CA ARG A 71 4.82 1.08 8.04
C ARG A 71 3.71 0.25 7.40
N LEU A 72 2.91 -0.42 8.24
CA LEU A 72 1.66 -1.06 7.85
C LEU A 72 0.48 -0.11 8.11
N MET A 73 -0.19 0.31 7.04
CA MET A 73 -1.40 1.12 7.07
C MET A 73 -2.62 0.24 6.79
N ARG A 74 -3.68 0.39 7.59
CA ARG A 74 -4.97 -0.29 7.35
C ARG A 74 -5.91 0.61 6.55
N VAL A 75 -6.85 -0.01 5.83
CA VAL A 75 -7.86 0.72 5.03
C VAL A 75 -8.63 1.80 5.80
N ALA A 76 -8.91 1.59 7.09
CA ALA A 76 -9.61 2.58 7.91
C ALA A 76 -8.78 3.87 8.06
N GLU A 77 -7.47 3.74 8.21
CA GLU A 77 -6.56 4.88 8.24
C GLU A 77 -6.44 5.53 6.87
N ALA A 78 -6.30 4.75 5.79
CA ALA A 78 -6.27 5.29 4.44
C ALA A 78 -7.54 6.09 4.09
N ARG A 79 -8.70 5.64 4.55
CA ARG A 79 -9.97 6.37 4.45
C ARG A 79 -9.96 7.67 5.24
N ALA A 80 -9.38 7.68 6.44
CA ALA A 80 -9.24 8.90 7.22
C ALA A 80 -8.31 9.93 6.55
N GLN A 81 -7.25 9.48 5.87
CA GLN A 81 -6.32 10.34 5.12
C GLN A 81 -6.98 11.02 3.92
N LEU A 82 -7.86 10.32 3.21
CA LEU A 82 -8.55 10.85 2.02
C LEU A 82 -9.89 11.51 2.32
N GLY A 83 -10.55 11.13 3.42
CA GLY A 83 -11.87 11.64 3.79
C GLY A 83 -12.88 11.51 2.63
N ALA A 84 -13.46 12.65 2.22
CA ALA A 84 -14.44 12.70 1.14
C ALA A 84 -13.86 12.36 -0.25
N ALA A 85 -12.53 12.38 -0.42
CA ALA A 85 -11.89 11.96 -1.68
C ALA A 85 -11.86 10.43 -1.84
N TRP A 86 -12.18 9.67 -0.79
CA TRP A 86 -12.28 8.21 -0.90
C TRP A 86 -13.47 7.78 -1.75
N ARG A 87 -13.16 7.24 -2.92
CA ARG A 87 -14.14 6.72 -3.86
C ARG A 87 -14.59 5.32 -3.47
N THR A 88 -15.89 5.09 -3.51
CA THR A 88 -16.52 3.78 -3.28
C THR A 88 -17.08 3.17 -4.56
N GLN A 89 -17.05 3.91 -5.67
CA GLN A 89 -17.52 3.50 -7.00
C GLN A 89 -16.59 4.07 -8.09
N PRO A 90 -16.38 3.33 -9.21
CA PRO A 90 -15.54 3.74 -10.34
C PRO A 90 -15.94 5.04 -11.03
#